data_AF-A0A1V1P5V2-F1
#
_entry.id   AF-A0A1V1P5V2-F1
#
_cell.length_a   1.000
_cell.length_b   1.000
_cell.length_c   1.000
_cell.angle_alpha   90.00
_cell.angle_beta   90.00
_cell.angle_gamma   90.00
#
_symmetry.space_group_name_H-M   'P 1'
#
loop_
_entity.id
_entity.type
_entity.pdbx_description
1 polymer ?
#
loop_
_entity_poly.entity_id
_entity_poly.type
_entity_poly.pdbx_seq_one_letter_code
_entity_poly.pdbx_strand_id
1 'polypeptide(L)'
;MKRDMDKELVVRENLSKEMIKSGERLIKRLDQSNSNVEAALWFFSQDEKIWKMIIISPLVKTEGPRNYYKRILKANKTADESEALISLNDISADDTSNPLFNLFNKTLSTGNKITGIRLSKNTVNGTFIDDSYVYRVNINNSPKCDVLQMQNNHTATTNELI
;
A
#
# COMPACT_ATOMS: atom_id res chain seq x y z
N MET A 1 -35.70 -2.84 18.35
CA MET A 1 -34.37 -2.24 18.13
C MET A 1 -33.38 -3.37 17.81
N LYS A 2 -33.23 -3.70 16.53
CA LYS A 2 -32.30 -4.72 16.04
C LYS A 2 -31.04 -3.98 15.66
N ARG A 3 -29.89 -4.34 16.24
CA ARG A 3 -28.59 -3.79 15.84
C ARG A 3 -28.32 -4.29 14.44
N ASP A 4 -28.55 -3.47 13.43
CA ASP A 4 -28.05 -3.74 12.09
C ASP A 4 -26.53 -3.52 12.13
N MET A 5 -25.83 -4.66 12.11
CA MET A 5 -24.40 -4.78 12.03
C MET A 5 -24.04 -4.43 10.57
N ASP A 6 -23.91 -3.14 10.29
CA ASP A 6 -23.59 -2.61 8.96
C ASP A 6 -22.23 -3.13 8.46
N LYS A 7 -22.30 -4.21 7.68
CA LYS A 7 -21.36 -4.66 6.64
C LYS A 7 -19.85 -4.62 6.98
N GLU A 8 -19.48 -5.05 8.17
CA GLU A 8 -18.08 -5.32 8.51
C GLU A 8 -17.70 -6.75 8.08
N LEU A 9 -16.66 -6.86 7.25
CA LEU A 9 -16.20 -8.14 6.73
C LEU A 9 -15.18 -8.77 7.69
N VAL A 10 -15.59 -9.80 8.43
CA VAL A 10 -14.69 -10.58 9.31
C VAL A 10 -13.97 -11.64 8.50
N VAL A 11 -12.64 -11.63 8.59
CA VAL A 11 -11.77 -12.53 7.84
C VAL A 11 -11.65 -13.91 8.50
N ARG A 12 -11.93 -14.97 7.74
CA ARG A 12 -11.62 -16.38 8.09
C ARG A 12 -10.50 -16.90 7.21
N GLU A 13 -10.02 -18.12 7.45
CA GLU A 13 -8.88 -18.78 6.76
C GLU A 13 -8.93 -18.73 5.21
N ASN A 14 -10.06 -18.38 4.57
CA ASN A 14 -10.22 -18.28 3.12
C ASN A 14 -10.45 -16.84 2.63
N LEU A 15 -9.69 -16.40 1.63
CA LEU A 15 -9.90 -15.11 0.95
C LEU A 15 -11.12 -15.18 0.01
N SER A 16 -12.18 -14.44 0.31
CA SER A 16 -13.42 -14.49 -0.48
C SER A 16 -13.39 -13.55 -1.69
N LYS A 17 -14.27 -13.79 -2.67
CA LYS A 17 -14.47 -12.87 -3.81
C LYS A 17 -14.89 -11.47 -3.37
N GLU A 18 -15.66 -11.38 -2.28
CA GLU A 18 -16.10 -10.09 -1.74
C GLU A 18 -14.92 -9.34 -1.12
N MET A 19 -14.04 -10.02 -0.38
CA MET A 19 -12.78 -9.43 0.12
C MET A 19 -11.93 -8.89 -1.03
N ILE A 20 -11.78 -9.68 -2.09
CA ILE A 20 -11.03 -9.27 -3.29
C ILE A 20 -11.65 -8.01 -3.91
N LYS A 21 -12.98 -7.99 -4.06
CA LYS A 21 -13.70 -6.84 -4.61
C LYS A 21 -13.60 -5.59 -3.73
N SER A 22 -13.72 -5.76 -2.41
CA SER A 22 -13.62 -4.67 -1.43
C SER A 22 -12.22 -4.06 -1.40
N GLY A 23 -11.17 -4.87 -1.51
CA GLY A 23 -9.79 -4.37 -1.61
C GLY A 23 -9.57 -3.55 -2.88
N GLU A 24 -10.02 -4.07 -4.04
CA GLU A 24 -9.94 -3.34 -5.31
C GLU A 24 -10.64 -1.97 -5.24
N ARG A 25 -11.85 -1.95 -4.67
CA ARG A 25 -12.67 -0.73 -4.49
C ARG A 25 -12.00 0.28 -3.56
N LEU A 26 -11.44 -0.17 -2.44
CA LEU A 26 -10.69 0.68 -1.52
C LEU A 26 -9.48 1.32 -2.22
N ILE A 27 -8.70 0.54 -2.97
CA ILE A 27 -7.53 1.06 -3.69
C ILE A 27 -7.95 2.12 -4.72
N LYS A 28 -9.04 1.89 -5.48
CA LYS A 28 -9.57 2.87 -6.44
C LYS A 28 -9.91 4.21 -5.77
N ARG A 29 -10.53 4.20 -4.59
CA ARG A 29 -10.84 5.43 -3.85
C ARG A 29 -9.59 6.11 -3.27
N LEU A 30 -8.60 5.33 -2.85
CA LEU A 30 -7.31 5.86 -2.42
C LEU A 30 -6.55 6.53 -3.57
N ASP A 31 -6.65 5.99 -4.78
CA ASP A 31 -6.06 6.59 -5.98
C ASP A 31 -6.74 7.92 -6.34
N GLN A 32 -8.07 7.96 -6.30
CA GLN A 32 -8.86 9.17 -6.54
C GLN A 32 -8.54 10.30 -5.54
N SER A 33 -8.02 9.95 -4.35
CA SER A 33 -7.65 10.91 -3.31
C SER A 33 -6.14 11.20 -3.23
N ASN A 34 -5.37 10.79 -4.26
CA ASN A 34 -3.92 10.94 -4.32
C ASN A 34 -3.20 10.39 -3.07
N SER A 35 -3.64 9.24 -2.56
CA SER A 35 -3.06 8.60 -1.37
C SER A 35 -1.76 7.83 -1.67
N ASN A 36 -1.23 7.97 -2.90
CA ASN A 36 0.04 7.44 -3.39
C ASN A 36 0.34 6.00 -2.91
N VAL A 37 -0.51 5.05 -3.29
CA VAL A 37 -0.38 3.66 -2.86
C VAL A 37 0.55 2.92 -3.83
N GLU A 38 1.76 2.60 -3.38
CA GLU A 38 2.81 1.93 -4.17
C GLU A 38 2.65 0.41 -4.22
N ALA A 39 2.10 -0.18 -3.16
CA ALA A 39 1.70 -1.58 -3.17
C ALA A 39 0.42 -1.79 -2.38
N ALA A 40 -0.38 -2.75 -2.83
CA ALA A 40 -1.59 -3.18 -2.16
C ALA A 40 -1.83 -4.67 -2.39
N LEU A 41 -2.02 -5.42 -1.30
CA LEU A 41 -2.28 -6.86 -1.36
C LEU A 41 -3.08 -7.34 -0.15
N TRP A 42 -3.84 -8.41 -0.35
CA TRP A 42 -4.23 -9.27 0.76
C TRP A 42 -3.08 -10.23 1.08
N PHE A 43 -2.67 -10.31 2.34
CA PHE A 43 -1.63 -11.20 2.82
C PHE A 43 -2.18 -12.11 3.93
N PHE A 44 -1.96 -13.42 3.82
CA PHE A 44 -2.34 -14.35 4.88
C PHE A 44 -1.25 -14.42 5.94
N SER A 45 -1.55 -13.94 7.15
CA SER A 45 -0.69 -14.09 8.32
C SER A 45 -0.83 -15.50 8.88
N GLN A 46 0.22 -16.32 8.79
CA GLN A 46 0.21 -17.68 9.33
C GLN A 46 0.08 -17.69 10.86
N ASP A 47 0.78 -16.77 11.53
CA ASP A 47 0.81 -16.69 13.00
C ASP A 47 -0.57 -16.35 13.58
N GLU A 48 -1.25 -15.40 12.94
CA GLU A 48 -2.56 -14.93 13.39
C GLU A 48 -3.72 -15.71 12.74
N LYS A 49 -3.44 -16.51 11.71
CA LYS A 49 -4.42 -17.21 10.85
C LYS A 49 -5.50 -16.29 10.26
N ILE A 50 -5.13 -15.05 9.94
CA ILE A 50 -6.03 -14.06 9.35
C ILE A 50 -5.40 -13.40 8.13
N TRP A 51 -6.26 -13.01 7.20
CA TRP A 51 -5.88 -12.11 6.12
C TRP A 51 -5.80 -10.67 6.60
N LYS A 52 -4.73 -9.98 6.20
CA LYS A 52 -4.56 -8.54 6.35
C LYS A 52 -4.50 -7.89 4.98
N MET A 53 -5.19 -6.77 4.82
CA MET A 53 -5.04 -5.87 3.70
C MET A 53 -3.82 -4.99 3.95
N ILE A 54 -2.72 -5.25 3.25
CA ILE A 54 -1.50 -4.45 3.35
C ILE A 54 -1.59 -3.34 2.30
N ILE A 55 -1.39 -2.10 2.73
CA ILE A 55 -1.34 -0.90 1.90
C ILE A 55 -0.01 -0.21 2.18
N ILE A 56 0.77 0.03 1.13
CA ILE A 56 2.12 0.59 1.24
C ILE A 56 2.16 1.93 0.53
N SER A 57 2.60 2.98 1.22
CA SER A 57 2.69 4.32 0.68
C SER A 57 3.82 5.12 1.33
N PRO A 58 4.62 5.88 0.55
CA PRO A 58 5.62 6.78 1.13
C PRO A 58 4.97 7.85 2.03
N LEU A 59 3.67 8.14 1.85
CA LEU A 59 2.95 9.09 2.69
C LEU A 59 2.80 8.63 4.15
N VAL A 60 2.89 7.32 4.42
CA VAL A 60 2.90 6.81 5.80
C VAL A 60 4.13 7.35 6.54
N LYS A 61 5.29 7.39 5.89
CA LYS A 61 6.53 7.93 6.45
C LYS A 61 6.53 9.46 6.54
N THR A 62 6.04 10.16 5.52
CA THR A 62 6.10 11.62 5.46
C THR A 62 5.00 12.32 6.28
N GLU A 63 3.81 11.72 6.37
CA GLU A 63 2.66 12.30 7.09
C GLU A 63 2.39 11.61 8.43
N GLY A 64 2.96 10.43 8.64
CA GLY A 64 2.76 9.60 9.81
C GLY A 64 1.57 8.63 9.66
N PRO A 65 1.62 7.44 10.30
CA PRO A 65 0.60 6.40 10.17
C PRO A 65 -0.81 6.91 10.49
N ARG A 66 -0.95 7.69 11.58
CA ARG A 66 -2.26 8.24 11.99
C ARG A 66 -2.94 9.05 10.90
N ASN A 67 -2.19 9.88 10.18
CA ASN A 67 -2.75 10.71 9.11
C ASN A 67 -3.07 9.86 7.88
N TYR A 68 -2.28 8.83 7.61
CA TYR A 68 -2.59 7.89 6.55
C TYR A 68 -3.87 7.09 6.83
N TYR A 69 -4.08 6.62 8.06
CA TYR A 69 -5.34 5.98 8.45
C TYR A 69 -6.55 6.91 8.32
N LYS A 70 -6.39 8.24 8.51
CA LYS A 70 -7.46 9.21 8.21
C LYS A 70 -7.78 9.25 6.71
N ARG A 71 -6.79 9.06 5.81
CA ARG A 71 -7.02 8.96 4.35
C ARG A 71 -7.85 7.73 4.02
N ILE A 72 -7.51 6.58 4.62
CA ILE A 72 -8.29 5.34 4.48
C ILE A 72 -9.72 5.54 4.96
N LEU A 73 -9.91 6.15 6.13
CA LEU A 73 -11.25 6.45 6.65
C LEU A 73 -12.02 7.39 5.71
N LYS A 74 -11.37 8.42 5.17
CA LYS A 74 -11.98 9.34 4.21
C LYS A 74 -12.36 8.62 2.91
N ALA A 75 -11.52 7.72 2.41
CA ALA A 75 -11.82 6.89 1.25
C ALA A 75 -13.01 5.95 1.52
N ASN A 76 -13.10 5.34 2.71
CA ASN A 76 -14.27 4.52 3.07
C ASN A 76 -15.57 5.32 3.11
N LYS A 77 -15.52 6.61 3.51
CA LYS A 77 -16.71 7.49 3.50
C LYS A 77 -17.23 7.82 2.10
N THR A 78 -16.47 7.55 1.03
CA THR A 78 -16.91 7.75 -0.35
C THR A 78 -17.28 6.44 -1.05
N ALA A 79 -17.46 5.35 -0.29
CA ALA A 79 -17.95 4.10 -0.84
C ALA A 79 -19.47 4.15 -1.06
N ASP A 80 -19.96 3.47 -2.10
CA ASP A 80 -21.40 3.32 -2.29
C ASP A 80 -22.00 2.46 -1.17
N GLU A 81 -23.28 2.68 -0.83
CA GLU A 81 -23.98 1.91 0.22
C GLU A 81 -23.98 0.40 -0.03
N SER A 82 -23.87 -0.03 -1.30
CA SER A 82 -23.83 -1.44 -1.69
C SER A 82 -22.46 -2.10 -1.49
N GLU A 83 -21.43 -1.34 -1.14
CA GLU A 83 -20.07 -1.85 -0.97
C GLU A 83 -19.82 -2.37 0.44
N ALA A 84 -19.22 -3.56 0.54
CA ALA A 84 -18.65 -4.03 1.80
C ALA A 84 -17.33 -3.30 2.07
N LEU A 85 -17.20 -2.77 3.29
CA LEU A 85 -16.01 -2.07 3.75
C LEU A 85 -15.05 -3.02 4.45
N ILE A 86 -13.75 -2.77 4.29
CA ILE A 86 -12.71 -3.47 5.05
C ILE A 86 -12.55 -2.73 6.38
N SER A 87 -12.60 -3.48 7.49
CA SER A 87 -12.35 -2.95 8.83
C SER A 87 -10.94 -2.37 8.91
N LEU A 88 -10.77 -1.25 9.64
CA LEU A 88 -9.43 -0.70 9.87
C LEU A 88 -8.53 -1.67 10.63
N ASN A 89 -9.10 -2.58 11.44
CA ASN A 89 -8.37 -3.61 12.16
C ASN A 89 -7.74 -4.65 11.22
N ASP A 90 -8.31 -4.82 10.02
CA ASP A 90 -7.82 -5.74 9.00
C ASP A 90 -6.92 -5.05 7.97
N ILE A 91 -6.69 -3.74 8.10
CA ILE A 91 -5.80 -2.98 7.24
C ILE A 91 -4.51 -2.66 7.98
N SER A 92 -3.38 -3.02 7.37
CA SER A 92 -2.07 -2.52 7.76
C SER A 92 -1.61 -1.48 6.73
N ALA A 93 -1.32 -0.26 7.20
CA ALA A 93 -0.73 0.78 6.38
C ALA A 93 0.72 1.02 6.77
N ASP A 94 1.64 0.87 5.82
CA ASP A 94 3.09 0.96 6.04
C ASP A 94 3.79 1.79 4.96
N ASP A 95 5.06 2.14 5.17
CA ASP A 95 5.88 2.85 4.21
C ASP A 95 6.73 1.92 3.33
N THR A 96 7.43 2.49 2.35
CA THR A 96 8.21 1.73 1.35
C THR A 96 9.47 1.05 1.92
N SER A 97 9.80 1.23 3.20
CA SER A 97 10.80 0.44 3.91
C SER A 97 10.28 -0.93 4.36
N ASN A 98 8.97 -1.19 4.25
CA ASN A 98 8.37 -2.47 4.64
C ASN A 98 9.04 -3.66 3.93
N PRO A 99 9.46 -4.73 4.66
CA PRO A 99 10.13 -5.88 4.07
C PRO A 99 9.31 -6.64 3.01
N LEU A 100 7.97 -6.72 3.16
CA LEU A 100 7.10 -7.33 2.15
C LEU A 100 7.09 -6.52 0.85
N PHE A 101 7.18 -5.19 0.92
CA PHE A 101 7.33 -4.37 -0.28
C PHE A 101 8.60 -4.74 -1.05
N ASN A 102 9.73 -4.80 -0.34
CA ASN A 102 11.04 -5.15 -0.91
C ASN A 102 11.10 -6.59 -1.43
N LEU A 103 10.29 -7.46 -0.85
CA LEU A 103 10.13 -8.84 -1.32
C LEU A 103 9.45 -8.88 -2.68
N PHE A 104 8.29 -8.23 -2.80
CA PHE A 104 7.49 -8.30 -4.02
C PHE A 104 8.01 -7.39 -5.13
N ASN A 105 8.52 -6.18 -4.83
CA ASN A 105 8.89 -5.21 -5.87
C ASN A 105 10.09 -5.64 -6.72
N LYS A 106 10.91 -6.57 -6.24
CA LYS A 106 12.03 -7.17 -6.98
C LYS A 106 11.61 -8.30 -7.91
N THR A 107 10.49 -8.95 -7.62
CA THR A 107 10.05 -10.17 -8.31
C THR A 107 8.80 -9.92 -9.16
N LEU A 108 7.98 -8.95 -8.79
CA LEU A 108 6.71 -8.61 -9.42
C LEU A 108 6.64 -7.12 -9.69
N SER A 109 6.24 -6.77 -10.91
CA SER A 109 5.87 -5.42 -11.28
C SER A 109 4.56 -5.48 -12.04
N THR A 110 3.56 -4.81 -11.48
CA THR A 110 2.23 -4.66 -12.11
C THR A 110 2.06 -3.27 -12.71
N GLY A 111 3.01 -2.38 -12.45
CA GLY A 111 2.85 -0.94 -12.65
C GLY A 111 1.67 -0.35 -11.86
N ASN A 112 1.24 0.84 -12.27
CA ASN A 112 0.21 1.62 -11.55
C ASN A 112 -1.21 1.06 -11.69
N LYS A 113 -1.44 0.06 -12.56
CA LYS A 113 -2.76 -0.52 -12.79
C LYS A 113 -3.08 -1.52 -11.68
N ILE A 114 -4.35 -1.55 -11.25
CA ILE A 114 -4.83 -2.61 -10.39
C ILE A 114 -4.97 -3.88 -11.25
N THR A 115 -4.22 -4.90 -10.86
CA THR A 115 -4.26 -6.24 -11.43
C THR A 115 -4.70 -7.22 -10.35
N GLY A 116 -4.67 -8.53 -10.65
CA GLY A 116 -4.99 -9.56 -9.67
C GLY A 116 -4.07 -10.75 -9.85
N ILE A 117 -3.08 -10.88 -8.98
CA ILE A 117 -2.12 -11.98 -9.00
C ILE A 117 -2.24 -12.76 -7.70
N ARG A 118 -2.56 -14.05 -7.78
CA ARG A 118 -2.58 -14.95 -6.62
C ARG A 118 -1.24 -15.65 -6.49
N LEU A 119 -0.66 -15.60 -5.29
CA LEU A 119 0.57 -16.31 -4.94
C LEU A 119 0.26 -17.19 -3.74
N SER A 120 0.11 -18.49 -3.97
CA SER A 120 -0.19 -19.47 -2.91
C SER A 120 0.91 -20.54 -2.86
N LYS A 121 1.42 -20.82 -1.66
CA LYS A 121 2.50 -21.79 -1.40
C LYS A 121 3.73 -21.55 -2.27
N ASN A 122 4.11 -20.28 -2.39
CA ASN A 122 5.21 -19.85 -3.24
C ASN A 122 6.40 -19.42 -2.38
N THR A 123 7.60 -19.49 -2.95
CA THR A 123 8.79 -18.89 -2.34
C THR A 123 9.22 -17.72 -3.20
N VAL A 124 9.30 -16.53 -2.60
CA VAL A 124 9.77 -15.30 -3.25
C VAL A 124 11.06 -14.92 -2.55
N ASN A 125 12.17 -14.73 -3.28
CA ASN A 125 13.50 -14.38 -2.73
C ASN A 125 13.92 -15.17 -1.46
N GLY A 126 13.60 -16.47 -1.39
CA GLY A 126 13.92 -17.33 -0.24
C GLY A 126 12.93 -17.25 0.93
N THR A 127 11.93 -16.37 0.87
CA THR A 127 10.85 -16.27 1.87
C THR A 127 9.62 -17.06 1.40
N PHE A 128 9.14 -17.96 2.25
CA PHE A 128 7.90 -18.69 2.01
C PHE A 128 6.68 -17.78 2.19
N ILE A 129 5.77 -17.82 1.23
CA ILE A 129 4.50 -17.12 1.21
C ILE A 129 3.40 -18.17 1.17
N ASP A 130 2.65 -18.25 2.26
CA ASP A 130 1.53 -19.19 2.36
C ASP A 130 0.45 -18.83 1.35
N ASP A 131 -0.07 -17.60 1.45
CA ASP A 131 -1.03 -17.12 0.48
C ASP A 131 -1.11 -15.58 0.42
N SER A 132 -1.28 -15.06 -0.78
CA SER A 132 -1.35 -13.63 -1.07
C SER A 132 -2.16 -13.35 -2.32
N TYR A 133 -2.93 -12.26 -2.32
CA TYR A 133 -3.56 -11.70 -3.51
C TYR A 133 -3.03 -10.29 -3.73
N VAL A 134 -2.19 -10.14 -4.74
CA VAL A 134 -1.52 -8.89 -5.07
C VAL A 134 -2.37 -8.10 -6.07
N TYR A 135 -2.77 -6.90 -5.68
CA TYR A 135 -3.45 -5.96 -6.58
C TYR A 135 -2.45 -5.19 -7.42
N ARG A 136 -1.48 -4.58 -6.74
CA ARG A 136 -0.37 -3.93 -7.40
C ARG A 136 0.87 -3.86 -6.54
N VAL A 137 2.01 -3.81 -7.20
CA VAL A 137 3.31 -3.48 -6.63
C VAL A 137 4.08 -2.68 -7.68
N ASN A 138 4.43 -1.45 -7.33
CA ASN A 138 5.27 -0.59 -8.15
C ASN A 138 6.75 -0.90 -7.88
N ILE A 139 7.55 -0.89 -8.95
CA ILE A 139 9.01 -0.94 -8.81
C ILE A 139 9.45 0.40 -8.23
N ASN A 140 10.16 0.33 -7.11
CA ASN A 140 10.79 1.51 -6.54
C ASN A 140 11.98 1.93 -7.41
N ASN A 141 11.76 2.79 -8.41
CA ASN A 141 12.82 3.59 -9.01
C ASN A 141 13.10 4.77 -8.07
N SER A 142 13.64 4.52 -6.88
CA SER A 142 14.13 5.63 -6.05
C SER A 142 15.19 6.40 -6.86
N PRO A 143 15.02 7.69 -7.13
CA PRO A 143 16.18 8.54 -7.35
C PRO A 143 17.00 8.48 -6.05
N LYS A 144 18.30 8.22 -6.17
CA LYS A 144 19.26 8.48 -5.10
C LYS A 144 19.00 9.89 -4.56
N CYS A 145 19.16 10.07 -3.25
CA CYS A 145 19.19 11.37 -2.58
C CYS A 145 19.54 12.53 -3.53
N ASP A 146 18.65 13.50 -3.68
CA ASP A 146 18.96 14.77 -4.32
C ASP A 146 19.96 15.55 -3.44
N VAL A 147 21.24 15.18 -3.53
CA VAL A 147 22.38 15.96 -2.98
C VAL A 147 22.94 16.90 -4.06
N LEU A 148 22.35 16.96 -5.25
CA LEU A 148 22.87 17.73 -6.40
C LEU A 148 22.26 19.12 -6.61
N GLN A 149 21.69 19.75 -5.58
CA GLN A 149 21.21 21.15 -5.67
C GLN A 149 21.87 22.11 -4.66
N MET A 150 22.98 21.71 -4.00
CA MET A 150 23.67 22.58 -3.03
C MET A 150 25.14 22.92 -3.35
N GLN A 151 25.69 22.56 -4.52
CA GLN A 151 27.10 22.82 -4.83
C GLN A 151 27.39 23.95 -5.84
N ASN A 152 26.39 24.69 -6.33
CA ASN A 152 26.63 25.69 -7.40
C ASN A 152 26.54 27.16 -6.98
N ASN A 153 26.62 27.50 -5.69
CA ASN A 153 26.63 28.90 -5.26
C ASN A 153 27.76 29.21 -4.28
N HIS A 154 29.01 28.90 -4.64
CA HIS A 154 30.15 29.59 -4.03
C HIS A 154 31.26 29.86 -5.05
N THR A 155 31.80 31.08 -4.94
CA THR A 155 33.00 31.65 -5.58
C THR A 155 32.93 32.08 -7.05
N ALA A 156 32.77 33.39 -7.26
CA ALA A 156 33.81 34.23 -7.87
C ALA A 156 33.47 35.73 -7.71
N THR A 157 33.90 36.32 -6.59
CA THR A 157 34.34 37.72 -6.57
C THR A 157 35.86 37.65 -6.64
N THR A 158 36.49 38.25 -7.64
CA THR A 158 37.76 39.01 -7.54
C THR A 158 38.04 39.70 -8.88
N ASN A 159 38.33 40.99 -8.76
CA ASN A 159 38.78 41.94 -9.78
C ASN A 159 40.13 41.55 -10.41
N GLU A 160 40.42 42.11 -11.59
CA GLU A 160 41.68 42.81 -11.99
C GLU A 160 41.65 42.96 -13.54
N LEU A 161 41.47 44.17 -14.10
CA LEU A 161 42.52 45.15 -14.44
C LEU A 161 43.74 44.53 -15.15
N ILE A 162 43.80 44.70 -16.48
CA ILE A 162 44.88 45.35 -17.28
C ILE A 162 44.27 45.69 -18.65
#